data_AF-A0ABD2QNZ6-F1
#
_entry.id   AF-A0ABD2QNZ6-F1
#
_cell.length_a   1.000
_cell.length_b   1.000
_cell.length_c   1.000
_cell.angle_alpha   90.00
_cell.angle_beta   90.00
_cell.angle_gamma   90.00
#
_symmetry.space_group_name_H-M   'P 1'
#
loop_
_entity.id
_entity.type
_entity.pdbx_description
1 polymer ?
#
loop_
_entity_poly.entity_id
_entity_poly.type
_entity_poly.pdbx_seq_one_letter_code
_entity_poly.pdbx_strand_id
1 'polypeptide(L)'
;MDAIDLQLKIEYLGHCGIVLTPEQKSALQTSLVILKHEQKFQTVQFWGKIIGARADYFIAQGIGDDCLKDKRMLYSKDCIVWGLLPIPSPEEIEKSSYFKGRFTGDPAFEFEFTDIKQVAGEGDELIETEEIISMKEENRLAAVIARIDYDAQIIPRGAYIRVATGRVLRNKSFEGLTVAEAGKLSSYLHMRDPRRLPYVRINNPRVRTDKAIDFLDCVEDDIPKGCWAIQFEGGNNLAFVKSLLWMGFVLYHVPETNWYGSVYSGTGEYNIDLPFML
;
A
#
# COMPACT_ATOMS: atom_id res chain seq x y z
N MET A 1 -7.47 5.23 3.26
CA MET A 1 -8.30 6.11 4.12
C MET A 1 -9.76 6.15 3.66
N ASP A 2 -10.77 6.04 4.54
CA ASP A 2 -12.19 5.99 4.14
C ASP A 2 -12.69 7.29 3.48
N ALA A 3 -13.50 7.18 2.43
CA ALA A 3 -14.03 8.32 1.66
C ALA A 3 -14.90 9.27 2.50
N ILE A 4 -15.66 8.74 3.47
CA ILE A 4 -16.62 9.53 4.27
C ILE A 4 -15.90 10.57 5.15
N ASP A 5 -14.80 10.17 5.77
CA ASP A 5 -14.05 11.02 6.71
C ASP A 5 -12.74 11.56 6.11
N LEU A 6 -12.54 11.43 4.79
CA LEU A 6 -11.29 11.75 4.11
C LEU A 6 -10.79 13.17 4.44
N GLN A 7 -11.71 14.14 4.43
CA GLN A 7 -11.38 15.55 4.67
C GLN A 7 -10.77 15.79 6.07
N LEU A 8 -11.25 15.08 7.09
CA LEU A 8 -10.71 15.18 8.45
C LEU A 8 -9.43 14.36 8.60
N LYS A 9 -9.45 13.14 8.06
CA LYS A 9 -8.39 12.15 8.25
C LYS A 9 -7.10 12.54 7.54
N ILE A 10 -7.18 13.23 6.39
CA ILE A 10 -5.99 13.65 5.64
C ILE A 10 -5.19 14.72 6.38
N GLU A 11 -5.81 15.54 7.23
CA GLU A 11 -5.12 16.60 7.97
C GLU A 11 -4.09 16.05 8.97
N TYR A 12 -4.33 14.85 9.53
CA TYR A 12 -3.35 14.20 10.40
C TYR A 12 -2.01 13.97 9.69
N LEU A 13 -2.03 13.74 8.38
CA LEU A 13 -0.84 13.47 7.58
C LEU A 13 -0.09 14.74 7.14
N GLY A 14 -0.60 15.93 7.48
CA GLY A 14 0.06 17.21 7.21
C GLY A 14 1.46 17.29 7.82
N HIS A 15 1.67 16.71 9.01
CA HIS A 15 2.98 16.61 9.67
C HIS A 15 4.00 15.77 8.87
N CYS A 16 3.52 14.89 7.99
CA CYS A 16 4.36 14.08 7.10
C CYS A 16 4.57 14.73 5.73
N GLY A 17 4.12 15.98 5.54
CA GLY A 17 4.20 16.68 4.25
C GLY A 17 3.19 16.17 3.20
N ILE A 18 2.26 15.31 3.60
CA ILE A 18 1.22 14.79 2.70
C ILE A 18 0.01 15.70 2.81
N VAL A 19 -0.19 16.53 1.80
CA VAL A 19 -1.27 17.51 1.72
C VAL A 19 -1.94 17.45 0.36
N LEU A 20 -3.25 17.65 0.36
CA LEU A 20 -4.08 17.79 -0.83
C LEU A 20 -4.56 19.23 -0.94
N THR A 21 -4.71 19.74 -2.15
CA THR A 21 -5.28 21.07 -2.35
C THR A 21 -6.77 21.09 -1.95
N PRO A 22 -7.35 22.25 -1.60
CA PRO A 22 -8.78 22.35 -1.30
C PRO A 22 -9.67 21.80 -2.43
N GLU A 23 -9.28 22.05 -3.67
CA GLU A 23 -9.98 21.56 -4.86
C GLU A 23 -9.92 20.03 -4.94
N GLN A 24 -8.74 19.43 -4.72
CA GLN A 24 -8.58 17.97 -4.68
C GLN A 24 -9.40 17.35 -3.55
N LYS A 25 -9.40 17.95 -2.36
CA LYS A 25 -10.20 17.48 -1.21
C LYS A 25 -11.69 17.48 -1.54
N SER A 26 -12.20 18.58 -2.09
CA SER A 26 -13.60 18.69 -2.48
C SER A 26 -13.98 17.71 -3.59
N ALA A 27 -13.13 17.58 -4.61
CA ALA A 27 -13.36 16.66 -5.72
C ALA A 27 -13.42 15.20 -5.24
N LEU A 28 -12.42 14.76 -4.47
CA LEU A 28 -12.35 13.40 -3.92
C LEU A 28 -13.54 13.08 -3.01
N GLN A 29 -13.96 14.02 -2.16
CA GLN A 29 -15.09 13.81 -1.25
C GLN A 29 -16.38 13.51 -2.02
N THR A 30 -16.64 14.24 -3.12
CA THR A 30 -17.82 14.00 -3.95
C THR A 30 -17.65 12.76 -4.83
N SER A 31 -16.52 12.63 -5.53
CA SER A 31 -16.31 11.59 -6.52
C SER A 31 -16.26 10.19 -5.90
N LEU A 32 -15.62 10.04 -4.74
CA LEU A 32 -15.48 8.72 -4.09
C LEU A 32 -16.83 8.21 -3.55
N VAL A 33 -17.72 9.12 -3.13
CA VAL A 33 -19.08 8.77 -2.71
C VAL A 33 -19.91 8.31 -3.91
N ILE A 34 -19.83 9.01 -5.04
CA ILE A 34 -20.47 8.59 -6.30
C ILE A 34 -19.94 7.22 -6.72
N LEU A 35 -18.62 7.05 -6.73
CA LEU A 35 -17.95 5.81 -7.11
C LEU A 35 -18.40 4.61 -6.27
N LYS A 36 -18.59 4.82 -4.96
CA LYS A 36 -19.11 3.79 -4.05
C LYS A 36 -20.47 3.27 -4.52
N HIS A 37 -21.38 4.16 -4.92
CA HIS A 37 -22.73 3.81 -5.33
C HIS A 37 -22.77 3.19 -6.74
N GLU A 38 -22.04 3.75 -7.70
CA GLU A 38 -22.03 3.27 -9.09
C GLU A 38 -21.46 1.85 -9.22
N GLN A 39 -20.34 1.58 -8.55
CA GLN A 39 -19.66 0.29 -8.59
C GLN A 39 -20.12 -0.68 -7.49
N LYS A 40 -21.09 -0.27 -6.66
CA LYS A 40 -21.68 -1.07 -5.55
C LYS A 40 -20.64 -1.60 -4.56
N PHE A 41 -19.63 -0.81 -4.23
CA PHE A 41 -18.65 -1.15 -3.20
C PHE A 41 -19.25 -0.99 -1.80
N GLN A 42 -18.89 -1.87 -0.86
CA GLN A 42 -19.27 -1.71 0.55
C GLN A 42 -18.57 -0.50 1.16
N THR A 43 -17.29 -0.32 0.81
CA THR A 43 -16.48 0.81 1.25
C THR A 43 -15.55 1.27 0.13
N VAL A 44 -15.31 2.57 0.04
CA VAL A 44 -14.30 3.15 -0.85
C VAL A 44 -13.29 3.87 0.01
N GLN A 45 -12.01 3.63 -0.28
CA GLN A 45 -10.90 4.28 0.38
C GLN A 45 -10.05 5.04 -0.62
N PHE A 46 -9.60 6.24 -0.25
CA PHE A 46 -8.47 6.86 -0.91
C PHE A 46 -7.20 6.09 -0.52
N TRP A 47 -6.53 5.50 -1.51
CA TRP A 47 -5.30 4.74 -1.32
C TRP A 47 -4.09 5.67 -1.27
N GLY A 48 -4.08 6.68 -2.12
CA GLY A 48 -2.96 7.62 -2.19
C GLY A 48 -2.77 8.24 -3.56
N LYS A 49 -1.55 8.72 -3.78
CA LYS A 49 -1.12 9.44 -4.97
C LYS A 49 0.24 8.92 -5.43
N ILE A 50 0.36 8.67 -6.73
CA ILE A 50 1.64 8.38 -7.41
C ILE A 50 2.04 9.63 -8.18
N ILE A 51 3.21 10.17 -7.84
CA ILE A 51 3.75 11.40 -8.40
C ILE A 51 4.44 11.09 -9.72
N GLY A 52 3.91 11.67 -10.80
CA GLY A 52 4.47 11.53 -12.14
C GLY A 52 5.32 12.72 -12.53
N ALA A 53 5.89 12.66 -13.73
CA ALA A 53 6.71 13.74 -14.29
C ALA A 53 5.86 14.88 -14.87
N ARG A 54 4.76 14.55 -15.57
CA ARG A 54 3.85 15.54 -16.17
C ARG A 54 2.51 15.64 -15.47
N ALA A 55 1.98 14.52 -15.00
CA ALA A 55 0.72 14.43 -14.29
C ALA A 55 0.79 13.35 -13.22
N ASP A 56 0.04 13.54 -12.16
CA ASP A 56 -0.02 12.61 -11.03
C ASP A 56 -1.24 11.69 -11.15
N TYR A 57 -1.12 10.51 -10.54
CA TYR A 57 -2.22 9.55 -10.44
C TYR A 57 -2.76 9.51 -9.01
N PHE A 58 -4.05 9.76 -8.86
CA PHE A 58 -4.80 9.58 -7.62
C PHE A 58 -5.44 8.20 -7.63
N ILE A 59 -5.24 7.43 -6.57
CA ILE A 59 -5.66 6.03 -6.50
C ILE A 59 -6.74 5.88 -5.44
N ALA A 60 -7.81 5.19 -5.81
CA ALA A 60 -8.88 4.76 -4.93
C ALA A 60 -8.95 3.23 -4.90
N GLN A 61 -9.35 2.72 -3.75
CA GLN A 61 -9.56 1.30 -3.52
C GLN A 61 -11.02 1.08 -3.16
N GLY A 62 -11.75 0.40 -4.03
CA GLY A 62 -13.07 -0.14 -3.75
C GLY A 62 -12.95 -1.48 -3.03
N ILE A 63 -13.69 -1.63 -1.93
CA ILE A 63 -13.70 -2.83 -1.09
C ILE A 63 -15.11 -3.41 -1.07
N GLY A 64 -15.21 -4.70 -1.40
CA GLY A 64 -16.44 -5.50 -1.35
C GLY A 64 -16.75 -6.08 0.02
N ASP A 65 -17.31 -7.29 0.04
CA ASP A 65 -17.74 -7.96 1.27
C ASP A 65 -16.55 -8.48 2.09
N ASP A 66 -15.52 -9.01 1.43
CA ASP A 66 -14.26 -9.39 2.07
C ASP A 66 -13.22 -8.26 1.96
N CYS A 67 -12.79 -7.72 3.09
CA CYS A 67 -11.85 -6.60 3.13
C CYS A 67 -10.44 -6.94 2.61
N LEU A 68 -10.10 -8.22 2.54
CA LEU A 68 -8.79 -8.70 2.10
C LEU A 68 -8.81 -9.12 0.62
N LYS A 69 -9.86 -9.83 0.19
CA LYS A 69 -9.93 -10.43 -1.16
C LYS A 69 -10.66 -9.57 -2.19
N ASP A 70 -11.71 -8.88 -1.78
CA ASP A 70 -12.60 -8.17 -2.70
C ASP A 70 -12.14 -6.73 -2.87
N LYS A 71 -10.92 -6.55 -3.37
CA LYS A 71 -10.32 -5.24 -3.66
C LYS A 71 -10.34 -4.94 -5.16
N ARG A 72 -10.69 -3.71 -5.51
CA ARG A 72 -10.58 -3.15 -6.86
C ARG A 72 -9.87 -1.80 -6.79
N MET A 73 -8.85 -1.63 -7.63
CA MET A 73 -8.08 -0.39 -7.69
C MET A 73 -8.58 0.46 -8.85
N LEU A 74 -8.71 1.75 -8.61
CA LEU A 74 -9.11 2.75 -9.60
C LEU A 74 -8.11 3.89 -9.58
N TYR A 75 -7.91 4.51 -10.73
CA TYR A 75 -7.05 5.68 -10.87
C TYR A 75 -7.83 6.87 -11.43
N SER A 76 -7.36 8.06 -11.12
CA SER A 76 -7.85 9.33 -11.66
C SER A 76 -6.68 10.29 -11.82
N LYS A 77 -6.76 11.20 -12.78
CA LYS A 77 -5.79 12.30 -12.94
C LYS A 77 -6.33 13.65 -12.46
N ASP A 78 -7.65 13.75 -12.28
CA ASP A 78 -8.37 14.98 -11.94
C ASP A 78 -9.19 14.87 -10.65
N CYS A 79 -9.15 13.72 -9.97
CA CYS A 79 -9.96 13.40 -8.79
C CYS A 79 -11.47 13.38 -9.04
N ILE A 80 -11.92 13.36 -10.30
CA ILE A 80 -13.35 13.39 -10.65
C ILE A 80 -13.70 12.14 -11.45
N VAL A 81 -12.97 11.89 -12.54
CA VAL A 81 -13.21 10.75 -13.42
C VAL A 81 -12.30 9.61 -13.01
N TRP A 82 -12.90 8.46 -12.72
CA TRP A 82 -12.20 7.26 -12.23
C TRP A 82 -12.18 6.17 -13.30
N GLY A 83 -10.99 5.73 -13.68
CA GLY A 83 -10.74 4.56 -14.51
C GLY A 83 -10.44 3.33 -13.65
N LEU A 84 -10.94 2.17 -14.06
CA LEU A 84 -10.60 0.90 -13.41
C LEU A 84 -9.19 0.48 -13.84
N LEU A 85 -8.32 0.16 -12.87
CA LEU A 85 -7.02 -0.40 -13.19
C LEU A 85 -7.15 -1.88 -13.59
N PRO A 86 -6.35 -2.37 -14.56
CA PRO A 86 -6.26 -3.79 -14.85
C PRO A 86 -5.73 -4.53 -13.61
N ILE A 87 -6.15 -5.78 -13.44
CA ILE A 87 -5.62 -6.64 -12.39
C ILE A 87 -4.29 -7.20 -12.90
N PRO A 88 -3.14 -6.85 -12.30
CA PRO A 88 -1.85 -7.28 -12.81
C PRO A 88 -1.65 -8.78 -12.52
N SER A 89 -1.13 -9.50 -13.51
CA SER A 89 -0.66 -10.88 -13.34
C SER A 89 0.63 -10.93 -12.51
N PRO A 90 0.98 -12.08 -11.90
CA PRO A 90 2.24 -12.23 -11.17
C PRO A 90 3.48 -11.91 -12.03
N GLU A 91 3.44 -12.26 -13.32
CA GLU A 91 4.52 -11.93 -14.26
C GLU A 91 4.65 -10.44 -14.50
N GLU A 92 3.53 -9.71 -14.62
CA GLU A 92 3.56 -8.24 -14.77
C GLU A 92 4.08 -7.56 -13.50
N ILE A 93 3.75 -8.11 -12.33
CA ILE A 93 4.28 -7.64 -11.04
C ILE A 93 5.80 -7.76 -11.02
N GLU A 94 6.35 -8.91 -11.43
CA GLU A 94 7.79 -9.12 -11.52
C GLU A 94 8.44 -8.21 -12.57
N LYS A 95 7.85 -8.17 -13.78
CA LYS A 95 8.30 -7.30 -14.89
C LYS A 95 8.34 -5.81 -14.51
N SER A 96 7.42 -5.36 -13.64
CA SER A 96 7.40 -3.96 -13.18
C SER A 96 8.69 -3.52 -12.49
N SER A 97 9.48 -4.46 -11.96
CA SER A 97 10.73 -4.17 -11.25
C SER A 97 11.89 -3.73 -12.18
N TYR A 98 11.83 -4.10 -13.46
CA TYR A 98 12.84 -3.72 -14.44
C TYR A 98 12.74 -2.25 -14.85
N PHE A 99 11.53 -1.70 -14.85
CA PHE A 99 11.25 -0.32 -15.25
C PHE A 99 11.53 0.66 -14.10
N LYS A 100 12.74 1.24 -14.10
CA LYS A 100 13.16 2.27 -13.15
C LYS A 100 12.72 3.67 -13.60
N GLY A 101 12.52 4.57 -12.63
CA GLY A 101 12.18 5.96 -12.89
C GLY A 101 10.71 6.30 -12.66
N ARG A 102 10.41 7.60 -12.75
CA ARG A 102 9.08 8.15 -12.50
C ARG A 102 8.09 7.81 -13.62
N PHE A 103 6.83 7.73 -13.24
CA PHE A 103 5.71 7.68 -14.19
C PHE A 103 5.66 8.94 -15.04
N THR A 104 5.26 8.85 -16.31
CA THR A 104 5.16 10.04 -17.16
C THR A 104 3.89 10.84 -16.88
N GLY A 105 2.80 10.18 -16.50
CA GLY A 105 1.46 10.76 -16.35
C GLY A 105 0.53 10.51 -17.55
N ASP A 106 0.98 9.69 -18.51
CA ASP A 106 0.17 9.21 -19.62
C ASP A 106 -0.04 7.68 -19.54
N PRO A 107 -1.28 7.21 -19.27
CA PRO A 107 -1.57 5.78 -19.21
C PRO A 107 -1.23 5.02 -20.49
N ALA A 108 -1.24 5.69 -21.65
CA ALA A 108 -0.97 5.08 -22.95
C ALA A 108 0.52 4.98 -23.29
N PHE A 109 1.40 5.60 -22.49
CA PHE A 109 2.83 5.52 -22.70
C PHE A 109 3.35 4.09 -22.52
N GLU A 110 4.30 3.66 -23.34
CA GLU A 110 4.96 2.35 -23.21
C GLU A 110 6.41 2.54 -22.80
N PHE A 111 6.78 1.87 -21.72
CA PHE A 111 8.18 1.78 -21.30
C PHE A 111 8.85 0.61 -22.00
N GLU A 112 10.10 0.80 -22.41
CA GLU A 112 10.95 -0.23 -22.98
C GLU A 112 12.18 -0.44 -22.07
N PHE A 113 12.54 -1.70 -21.87
CA PHE A 113 13.73 -2.12 -21.15
C PHE A 113 14.46 -3.16 -22.00
N THR A 114 15.73 -2.89 -22.32
CA THR A 114 16.58 -3.83 -23.04
C THR A 114 17.29 -4.73 -22.03
N ASP A 115 16.93 -6.00 -22.01
CA ASP A 115 17.61 -7.04 -21.24
C ASP A 115 18.72 -7.66 -22.08
N ILE A 116 19.96 -7.62 -21.58
CA ILE A 116 21.13 -8.16 -22.29
C ILE A 116 21.46 -9.52 -21.67
N LYS A 117 21.15 -10.60 -22.40
CA LYS A 117 21.43 -11.97 -21.97
C LYS A 117 22.69 -12.48 -22.65
N GLN A 118 23.60 -13.05 -21.87
CA GLN A 118 24.74 -13.79 -22.39
C GLN A 118 24.38 -15.28 -22.49
N VAL A 119 24.32 -15.78 -23.72
CA VAL A 119 24.04 -17.19 -24.02
C VAL A 119 25.35 -17.86 -24.44
N ALA A 120 25.63 -19.07 -23.93
CA ALA A 120 26.80 -19.83 -24.37
C ALA A 120 26.63 -20.25 -25.85
N GLY A 121 27.56 -19.85 -26.70
CA GLY A 121 27.65 -20.26 -28.11
C GLY A 121 28.28 -21.64 -28.28
N GLU A 122 28.55 -22.03 -29.54
CA GLU A 122 29.36 -23.22 -29.81
C GLU A 122 30.83 -22.94 -29.47
N GLY A 123 31.27 -23.40 -28.29
CA GLY A 123 32.63 -23.18 -27.75
C GLY A 123 32.61 -22.34 -26.46
N ASP A 124 33.77 -21.82 -26.06
CA ASP A 124 33.90 -20.87 -24.92
C ASP A 124 33.44 -19.43 -25.28
N GLU A 125 32.78 -19.23 -26.42
CA GLU A 125 32.28 -17.92 -26.84
C GLU A 125 30.90 -17.62 -26.20
N LEU A 126 30.79 -16.46 -25.56
CA LEU A 126 29.53 -15.92 -25.03
C LEU A 126 28.90 -15.01 -26.08
N ILE A 127 27.68 -15.32 -26.51
CA ILE A 127 26.89 -14.50 -27.44
C ILE A 127 25.97 -13.60 -26.63
N GLU A 128 26.10 -12.29 -26.82
CA GLU A 128 25.17 -11.31 -26.26
C GLU A 128 23.91 -11.22 -27.12
N THR A 129 22.76 -11.50 -26.51
CA THR A 129 21.43 -11.35 -27.11
C THR A 129 20.68 -10.24 -26.39
N GLU A 130 20.20 -9.27 -27.14
CA GLU A 130 19.35 -8.20 -26.62
C GLU A 130 17.87 -8.57 -26.76
N GLU A 131 17.13 -8.58 -25.65
CA GLU A 131 15.69 -8.78 -25.60
C GLU A 131 15.01 -7.49 -25.14
N ILE A 132 14.16 -6.91 -26.00
CA ILE A 132 13.39 -5.71 -25.65
C ILE A 132 12.10 -6.14 -24.94
N ILE A 133 11.97 -5.77 -23.68
CA ILE A 133 10.78 -5.98 -22.86
C ILE A 133 10.02 -4.65 -22.79
N SER A 134 8.76 -4.64 -23.23
CA SER A 134 7.90 -3.47 -23.13
C SER A 134 6.74 -3.64 -22.15
N MET A 135 6.29 -2.54 -21.56
CA MET A 135 5.12 -2.50 -20.67
C MET A 135 4.42 -1.14 -20.74
N LYS A 136 3.11 -1.17 -20.95
CA LYS A 136 2.25 0.01 -20.88
C LYS A 136 2.26 0.62 -19.46
N GLU A 137 2.27 1.95 -19.36
CA GLU A 137 2.33 2.69 -18.11
C GLU A 137 1.15 2.34 -17.19
N GLU A 138 -0.05 2.17 -17.74
CA GLU A 138 -1.24 1.73 -17.00
C GLU A 138 -1.05 0.36 -16.32
N ASN A 139 -0.43 -0.60 -17.01
CA ASN A 139 -0.15 -1.93 -16.46
C ASN A 139 0.96 -1.85 -15.41
N ARG A 140 2.01 -1.06 -15.67
CA ARG A 140 3.08 -0.77 -14.70
C ARG A 140 2.52 -0.13 -13.44
N LEU A 141 1.58 0.81 -13.57
CA LEU A 141 0.94 1.50 -12.46
C LEU A 141 0.17 0.50 -11.59
N ALA A 142 -0.64 -0.35 -12.20
CA ALA A 142 -1.37 -1.40 -11.48
C ALA A 142 -0.42 -2.37 -10.76
N ALA A 143 0.67 -2.80 -11.42
CA ALA A 143 1.67 -3.70 -10.85
C ALA A 143 2.44 -3.07 -9.68
N VAL A 144 2.85 -1.80 -9.78
CA VAL A 144 3.53 -1.08 -8.69
C VAL A 144 2.60 -0.87 -7.50
N ILE A 145 1.33 -0.51 -7.73
CA ILE A 145 0.33 -0.42 -6.66
C ILE A 145 0.17 -1.77 -5.96
N ALA A 146 0.10 -2.87 -6.71
CA ALA A 146 0.01 -4.21 -6.13
C ALA A 146 1.24 -4.56 -5.28
N ARG A 147 2.45 -4.16 -5.69
CA ARG A 147 3.68 -4.34 -4.89
C ARG A 147 3.65 -3.54 -3.60
N ILE A 148 3.26 -2.26 -3.67
CA ILE A 148 3.14 -1.40 -2.47
C ILE A 148 2.05 -1.94 -1.54
N ASP A 149 0.88 -2.33 -2.06
CA ASP A 149 -0.20 -2.91 -1.25
C ASP A 149 0.27 -4.23 -0.60
N TYR A 150 1.04 -5.04 -1.31
CA TYR A 150 1.60 -6.27 -0.76
C TYR A 150 2.64 -5.99 0.33
N ASP A 151 3.58 -5.07 0.11
CA ASP A 151 4.75 -4.88 0.99
C ASP A 151 4.57 -3.86 2.11
N ALA A 152 3.68 -2.87 1.94
CA ALA A 152 3.58 -1.73 2.84
C ALA A 152 2.20 -1.51 3.42
N GLN A 153 1.11 -2.06 2.84
CA GLN A 153 -0.21 -1.83 3.39
C GLN A 153 -0.37 -2.53 4.74
N ILE A 154 -0.36 -1.72 5.80
CA ILE A 154 -0.43 -2.19 7.18
C ILE A 154 -1.66 -1.63 7.89
N ILE A 155 -2.04 -2.27 8.99
CA ILE A 155 -3.16 -1.91 9.84
C ILE A 155 -2.78 -2.05 11.33
N PRO A 156 -3.42 -1.32 12.25
CA PRO A 156 -3.29 -1.60 13.68
C PRO A 156 -3.85 -2.98 14.02
N ARG A 157 -3.19 -3.71 14.92
CA ARG A 157 -3.64 -5.00 15.43
C ARG A 157 -5.02 -4.87 16.05
N GLY A 158 -5.95 -5.74 15.67
CA GLY A 158 -7.34 -5.72 16.15
C GLY A 158 -8.29 -4.85 15.33
N ALA A 159 -7.80 -4.07 14.36
CA ALA A 159 -8.64 -3.24 13.49
C ALA A 159 -9.50 -4.07 12.51
N TYR A 160 -9.07 -5.29 12.20
CA TYR A 160 -9.78 -6.26 11.37
C TYR A 160 -9.87 -7.59 12.09
N ILE A 161 -10.92 -8.35 11.78
CA ILE A 161 -11.18 -9.68 12.33
C ILE A 161 -11.50 -10.67 11.21
N ARG A 162 -11.00 -11.90 11.37
CA ARG A 162 -11.37 -13.04 10.54
C ARG A 162 -12.51 -13.79 11.20
N VAL A 163 -13.68 -13.77 10.56
CA VAL A 163 -14.86 -14.48 11.07
C VAL A 163 -14.80 -15.97 10.76
N ALA A 164 -15.66 -16.78 11.40
CA ALA A 164 -15.71 -18.23 11.21
C ALA A 164 -15.94 -18.67 9.75
N THR A 165 -16.59 -17.84 8.93
CA THR A 165 -16.76 -18.09 7.48
C THR A 165 -15.45 -17.91 6.68
N GLY A 166 -14.35 -17.56 7.34
CA GLY A 166 -13.06 -17.28 6.73
C GLY A 166 -12.90 -15.88 6.15
N ARG A 167 -13.97 -15.07 6.12
CA ARG A 167 -13.98 -13.70 5.60
C ARG A 167 -13.28 -12.73 6.55
N VAL A 168 -12.67 -11.69 5.99
CA VAL A 168 -12.05 -10.62 6.77
C VAL A 168 -12.94 -9.38 6.77
N LEU A 169 -13.30 -8.89 7.96
CA LEU A 169 -14.16 -7.74 8.16
C LEU A 169 -13.48 -6.72 9.08
N ARG A 170 -13.85 -5.43 8.93
CA ARG A 170 -13.48 -4.41 9.93
C ARG A 170 -14.07 -4.75 11.28
N ASN A 171 -13.24 -4.64 12.31
CA ASN A 171 -13.68 -4.84 13.69
C ASN A 171 -14.39 -3.59 14.20
N LYS A 172 -15.71 -3.67 14.39
CA LYS A 172 -16.52 -2.56 14.93
C LYS A 172 -16.23 -2.28 16.41
N SER A 173 -15.64 -3.24 17.12
CA SER A 173 -15.27 -3.13 18.54
C SER A 173 -13.82 -2.69 18.74
N PHE A 174 -13.12 -2.28 17.68
CA PHE A 174 -11.77 -1.76 17.80
C PHE A 174 -11.83 -0.36 18.43
N GLU A 175 -11.23 -0.20 19.61
CA GLU A 175 -11.18 1.06 20.35
C GLU A 175 -9.85 1.81 20.18
N GLY A 176 -8.90 1.22 19.45
CA GLY A 176 -7.56 1.78 19.27
C GLY A 176 -6.48 1.03 20.03
N LEU A 177 -5.23 1.23 19.59
CA LEU A 177 -4.04 0.84 20.36
C LEU A 177 -3.83 1.85 21.49
N THR A 178 -3.35 1.38 22.64
CA THR A 178 -2.81 2.26 23.69
C THR A 178 -1.55 2.98 23.19
N VAL A 179 -1.16 4.08 23.84
CA VAL A 179 0.09 4.81 23.49
C VAL A 179 1.32 3.90 23.52
N ALA A 180 1.40 3.01 24.52
CA ALA A 180 2.52 2.08 24.66
C ALA A 180 2.53 0.98 23.58
N GLU A 181 1.35 0.56 23.09
CA GLU A 181 1.24 -0.39 21.98
C GLU A 181 1.52 0.28 20.63
N ALA A 182 1.03 1.51 20.42
CA ALA A 182 1.25 2.27 19.20
C ALA A 182 2.75 2.51 18.92
N GLY A 183 3.58 2.53 19.97
CA GLY A 183 5.04 2.65 19.88
C GLY A 183 5.78 1.36 19.50
N LYS A 184 5.08 0.25 19.25
CA LYS A 184 5.69 -1.06 18.96
C LYS A 184 5.31 -1.53 17.57
N LEU A 185 6.31 -1.96 16.80
CA LEU A 185 6.09 -2.54 15.46
C LEU A 185 5.24 -3.83 15.52
N SER A 186 5.29 -4.57 16.63
CA SER A 186 4.45 -5.74 16.86
C SER A 186 2.95 -5.46 16.97
N SER A 187 2.54 -4.18 17.07
CA SER A 187 1.14 -3.78 17.08
C SER A 187 0.59 -3.48 15.69
N TYR A 188 1.38 -3.66 14.63
CA TYR A 188 0.97 -3.42 13.25
C TYR A 188 1.12 -4.69 12.41
N LEU A 189 0.12 -4.94 11.56
CA LEU A 189 0.01 -6.16 10.76
C LEU A 189 -0.16 -5.80 9.28
N HIS A 190 0.38 -6.63 8.39
CA HIS A 190 0.22 -6.49 6.94
C HIS A 190 -1.17 -6.91 6.46
N MET A 191 -1.82 -6.08 5.64
CA MET A 191 -3.16 -6.35 5.08
C MET A 191 -3.08 -7.16 3.77
N ARG A 192 -2.50 -8.35 3.86
CA ARG A 192 -2.37 -9.35 2.78
C ARG A 192 -2.43 -10.77 3.33
N ASP A 193 -2.54 -11.75 2.45
CA ASP A 193 -2.37 -13.15 2.86
C ASP A 193 -0.94 -13.38 3.43
N PRO A 194 -0.81 -14.12 4.55
CA PRO A 194 0.47 -14.39 5.20
C PRO A 194 1.49 -15.09 4.28
N ARG A 195 2.75 -14.63 4.31
CA ARG A 195 3.88 -15.19 3.53
C ARG A 195 4.32 -16.57 4.01
N ARG A 196 4.22 -16.84 5.32
CA ARG A 196 4.69 -18.09 5.94
C ARG A 196 3.53 -18.85 6.55
N LEU A 197 3.17 -19.97 5.93
CA LEU A 197 2.30 -21.00 6.52
C LEU A 197 3.17 -22.16 7.03
N PRO A 198 2.87 -22.75 8.20
CA PRO A 198 1.87 -22.33 9.18
C PRO A 198 2.40 -21.13 9.98
N TYR A 199 1.53 -20.14 10.26
CA TYR A 199 1.80 -18.95 11.06
C TYR A 199 2.90 -19.22 12.10
N VAL A 200 4.10 -18.70 11.84
CA VAL A 200 5.12 -18.64 12.89
C VAL A 200 4.49 -17.71 13.90
N ARG A 201 3.91 -18.33 14.93
CA ARG A 201 3.32 -17.66 16.09
C ARG A 201 4.29 -16.55 16.44
N ILE A 202 3.78 -15.33 16.63
CA ILE A 202 4.51 -14.26 17.35
C ILE A 202 5.41 -14.99 18.34
N ASN A 203 6.73 -14.99 18.11
CA ASN A 203 7.66 -15.95 18.74
C ASN A 203 7.79 -15.74 20.26
N ASN A 204 6.88 -14.96 20.84
CA ASN A 204 6.71 -14.69 22.23
C ASN A 204 5.55 -15.53 22.82
N PRO A 205 5.84 -16.63 23.53
CA PRO A 205 4.83 -17.45 24.22
C PRO A 205 4.05 -16.70 25.32
N ARG A 206 4.36 -15.42 25.60
CA ARG A 206 3.68 -14.58 26.58
C ARG A 206 2.48 -13.80 26.02
N VAL A 207 2.26 -13.78 24.70
CA VAL A 207 1.13 -13.09 24.08
C VAL A 207 0.01 -14.09 23.84
N ARG A 208 -1.16 -13.89 24.46
CA ARG A 208 -2.38 -14.64 24.12
C ARG A 208 -2.73 -14.33 22.67
N THR A 209 -2.41 -15.25 21.76
CA THR A 209 -2.72 -15.13 20.34
C THR A 209 -4.20 -15.45 20.10
N ASP A 210 -4.95 -14.50 19.56
CA ASP A 210 -6.34 -14.72 19.15
C ASP A 210 -6.37 -14.99 17.65
N LYS A 211 -6.80 -16.18 17.22
CA LYS A 211 -6.83 -16.56 15.79
C LYS A 211 -7.74 -15.67 14.94
N ALA A 212 -8.71 -15.00 15.54
CA ALA A 212 -9.59 -14.08 14.83
C ALA A 212 -8.90 -12.73 14.55
N ILE A 213 -7.91 -12.34 15.35
CA ILE A 213 -7.21 -11.04 15.26
C ILE A 213 -5.80 -11.21 14.67
N ASP A 214 -5.07 -12.21 15.15
CA ASP A 214 -3.69 -12.51 14.82
C ASP A 214 -3.60 -13.51 13.66
N PHE A 215 -4.22 -13.16 12.53
CA PHE A 215 -4.24 -13.99 11.32
C PHE A 215 -3.36 -13.46 10.19
N LEU A 216 -2.68 -12.32 10.41
CA LEU A 216 -1.87 -11.58 9.44
C LEU A 216 -0.40 -11.50 9.89
N ASP A 217 0.52 -11.26 8.95
CA ASP A 217 1.94 -11.14 9.25
C ASP A 217 2.26 -9.86 10.04
N CYS A 218 3.16 -9.98 11.01
CA CYS A 218 3.64 -8.88 11.84
C CYS A 218 4.70 -8.05 11.12
N VAL A 219 4.60 -6.72 11.21
CA VAL A 219 5.56 -5.78 10.59
C VAL A 219 6.94 -5.86 11.25
N GLU A 220 7.02 -6.22 12.53
CA GLU A 220 8.29 -6.40 13.25
C GLU A 220 9.18 -7.48 12.62
N ASP A 221 8.59 -8.45 11.91
CA ASP A 221 9.29 -9.56 11.29
C ASP A 221 9.88 -9.23 9.90
N ASP A 222 9.61 -8.03 9.37
CA ASP A 222 10.10 -7.62 8.06
C ASP A 222 11.63 -7.53 7.98
N ILE A 223 12.12 -7.66 6.75
CA ILE A 223 13.53 -7.63 6.37
C ILE A 223 13.71 -6.56 5.28
N PRO A 224 14.72 -5.67 5.39
CA PRO A 224 15.75 -5.60 6.44
C PRO A 224 15.19 -5.11 7.78
N LYS A 225 15.83 -5.48 8.90
CA LYS A 225 15.46 -4.94 10.21
C LYS A 225 15.71 -3.43 10.21
N GLY A 226 14.76 -2.66 10.74
CA GLY A 226 14.80 -1.20 10.69
C GLY A 226 14.13 -0.60 9.44
N CYS A 227 13.49 -1.39 8.58
CA CYS A 227 12.77 -0.87 7.40
C CYS A 227 11.49 -0.09 7.70
N TRP A 228 11.10 0.01 8.96
CA TRP A 228 9.95 0.77 9.44
C TRP A 228 10.38 1.73 10.53
N ALA A 229 9.85 2.96 10.45
CA ALA A 229 10.09 3.99 11.46
C ALA A 229 8.76 4.36 12.14
N ILE A 230 8.76 4.38 13.48
CA ILE A 230 7.65 4.90 14.29
C ILE A 230 8.01 6.30 14.77
N GLN A 231 7.09 7.24 14.59
CA GLN A 231 7.23 8.63 15.04
C GLN A 231 5.97 9.06 15.78
N PHE A 232 6.12 9.74 16.91
CA PHE A 232 5.01 10.38 17.61
C PHE A 232 5.01 11.88 17.38
N GLU A 233 3.82 12.45 17.28
CA GLU A 233 3.60 13.89 17.21
C GLU A 233 2.53 14.34 18.22
N GLY A 234 2.50 15.64 18.49
CA GLY A 234 1.44 16.25 19.30
C GLY A 234 1.35 15.70 20.73
N GLY A 235 2.49 15.39 21.36
CA GLY A 235 2.54 14.86 22.73
C GLY A 235 2.07 13.41 22.86
N ASN A 236 2.40 12.56 21.89
CA ASN A 236 2.00 11.15 21.78
C ASN A 236 0.52 10.91 21.42
N ASN A 237 -0.21 11.95 21.00
CA ASN A 237 -1.59 11.84 20.56
C ASN A 237 -1.72 11.32 19.12
N LEU A 238 -0.63 11.30 18.37
CA LEU A 238 -0.61 10.83 16.99
C LEU A 238 0.64 9.99 16.75
N ALA A 239 0.45 8.74 16.34
CA ALA A 239 1.52 7.84 15.97
C ALA A 239 1.55 7.68 14.45
N PHE A 240 2.74 7.74 13.87
CA PHE A 240 3.00 7.44 12.47
C PHE A 240 3.88 6.21 12.36
N VAL A 241 3.56 5.35 11.38
CA VAL A 241 4.40 4.24 10.96
C VAL A 241 4.73 4.44 9.49
N LYS A 242 6.01 4.64 9.20
CA LYS A 242 6.52 5.00 7.87
C LYS A 242 7.35 3.86 7.30
N SER A 243 7.13 3.53 6.03
CA SER A 243 7.99 2.58 5.32
C SER A 243 9.23 3.29 4.80
N LEU A 244 10.40 2.67 5.02
CA LEU A 244 11.68 3.14 4.45
C LEU A 244 12.03 2.44 3.13
N LEU A 245 11.38 1.29 2.85
CA LEU A 245 11.48 0.59 1.56
C LEU A 245 10.60 1.26 0.50
N TRP A 246 9.38 1.64 0.88
CA TRP A 246 8.44 2.36 0.02
C TRP A 246 8.27 3.78 0.53
N MET A 247 9.25 4.63 0.19
CA MET A 247 9.22 6.04 0.59
C MET A 247 7.94 6.71 0.10
N GLY A 248 7.24 7.37 1.02
CA GLY A 248 5.92 7.97 0.80
C GLY A 248 4.76 7.18 1.40
N PHE A 249 4.96 5.91 1.80
CA PHE A 249 3.96 5.18 2.57
C PHE A 249 3.95 5.62 4.03
N VAL A 250 2.78 6.04 4.52
CA VAL A 250 2.56 6.41 5.92
C VAL A 250 1.23 5.85 6.40
N LEU A 251 1.27 5.13 7.52
CA LEU A 251 0.11 4.88 8.37
C LEU A 251 0.11 5.89 9.52
N TYR A 252 -1.05 6.47 9.82
CA TYR A 252 -1.28 7.20 11.06
C TYR A 252 -2.29 6.46 11.93
N HIS A 253 -2.15 6.61 13.25
CA HIS A 253 -3.07 6.10 14.26
C HIS A 253 -3.18 7.12 15.39
N VAL A 254 -4.40 7.42 15.83
CA VAL A 254 -4.67 8.23 17.02
C VAL A 254 -4.89 7.26 18.19
N PRO A 255 -3.94 7.13 19.13
CA PRO A 255 -4.04 6.18 20.24
C PRO A 255 -5.34 6.34 21.03
N GLU A 256 -5.82 5.23 21.61
CA GLU A 256 -7.08 5.17 22.39
C GLU A 256 -8.34 5.57 21.61
N THR A 257 -8.25 5.63 20.27
CA THR A 257 -9.40 5.81 19.39
C THR A 257 -9.36 4.82 18.24
N ASN A 258 -10.50 4.64 17.57
CA ASN A 258 -10.57 3.83 16.36
C ASN A 258 -10.10 4.58 15.10
N TRP A 259 -9.47 5.75 15.24
CA TRP A 259 -9.04 6.57 14.12
C TRP A 259 -7.64 6.18 13.66
N TYR A 260 -7.59 5.57 12.49
CA TYR A 260 -6.37 5.26 11.78
C TYR A 260 -6.60 5.34 10.28
N GLY A 261 -5.50 5.37 9.54
CA GLY A 261 -5.53 5.24 8.09
C GLY A 261 -4.12 5.19 7.53
N SER A 262 -4.00 4.60 6.36
CA SER A 262 -2.79 4.67 5.54
C SER A 262 -3.02 5.48 4.28
N VAL A 263 -1.93 6.04 3.79
CA VAL A 263 -1.83 6.67 2.48
C VAL A 263 -0.44 6.41 1.89
N TYR A 264 -0.37 6.28 0.58
CA TYR A 264 0.88 6.40 -0.16
C TYR A 264 0.95 7.76 -0.88
N SER A 265 2.05 8.49 -0.77
CA SER A 265 2.31 9.69 -1.55
C SER A 265 3.77 9.74 -1.96
N GLY A 266 4.08 9.28 -3.17
CA GLY A 266 5.46 9.14 -3.64
C GLY A 266 5.55 8.77 -5.12
N THR A 267 6.76 8.48 -5.62
CA THR A 267 7.01 8.19 -7.05
C THR A 267 6.72 6.75 -7.46
N GLY A 268 6.42 5.86 -6.50
CA GLY A 268 6.25 4.43 -6.74
C GLY A 268 7.57 3.67 -6.90
N GLU A 269 8.69 4.23 -6.45
CA GLU A 269 10.01 3.61 -6.53
C GLU A 269 10.35 2.83 -5.25
N TYR A 270 10.89 1.63 -5.43
CA TYR A 270 11.35 0.77 -4.34
C TYR A 270 12.79 1.12 -3.94
N ASN A 271 13.03 1.35 -2.66
CA ASN A 271 14.35 1.65 -2.13
C ASN A 271 15.18 0.37 -1.94
N ILE A 272 15.85 -0.05 -3.01
CA ILE A 272 16.75 -1.21 -3.00
C ILE A 272 18.01 -0.97 -2.15
N ASP A 273 18.40 0.30 -1.98
CA ASP A 273 19.64 0.68 -1.31
C ASP A 273 19.49 0.79 0.21
N LEU A 274 18.28 0.62 0.74
CA LEU A 274 17.99 0.72 2.17
C LEU A 274 18.96 -0.09 3.06
N PRO A 275 19.34 -1.34 2.74
CA PRO A 275 20.28 -2.10 3.57
C PRO A 275 21.66 -1.43 3.74
N PHE A 276 22.06 -0.55 2.81
CA PHE A 276 23.30 0.21 2.88
C PHE A 276 23.14 1.58 3.57
N MET A 277 21.90 2.01 3.82
CA MET A 277 21.56 3.28 4.47
C MET A 277 21.28 3.13 5.98
N LEU A 278 21.08 1.90 6.46
CA LEU A 278 20.76 1.56 7.86
C LEU A 278 22.00 1.37 8.72
#